data_AF-A0A514Z6W0-F1
#
_entry.id   AF-A0A514Z6W0-F1
#
_cell.length_a   1.000
_cell.length_b   1.000
_cell.length_c   1.000
_cell.angle_alpha   90.00
_cell.angle_beta   90.00
_cell.angle_gamma   90.00
#
_symmetry.space_group_name_H-M   'P 1'
#
loop_
_entity.id
_entity.type
_entity.pdbx_description
1 polymer ?
#
loop_
_entity_poly.entity_id
_entity_poly.type
_entity_poly.pdbx_seq_one_letter_code
_entity_poly.pdbx_strand_id
1 'polypeptide(L)' 'MSYDYSALLGKITEKYGTQYNFSIAMGLSERSISLKLNDKVNWKDDEIIKAISVLGIEPKDIPKYFFTTKVHAK' A
#
# COMPACT_ATOMS: atom_id res chain seq x y z
N MET A 1 -14.19 -1.83 -8.58
CA MET A 1 -13.63 -0.47 -8.38
C MET A 1 -12.14 -0.67 -8.19
N SER A 2 -11.29 0.01 -8.96
CA SER A 2 -9.84 -0.17 -8.86
C SER A 2 -9.17 0.97 -8.14
N TYR A 3 -8.26 0.66 -7.24
CA TYR A 3 -7.52 1.65 -6.47
C TYR A 3 -6.17 1.98 -7.10
N ASP A 4 -5.76 3.23 -6.95
CA ASP A 4 -4.45 3.74 -7.34
C ASP A 4 -3.51 3.76 -6.13
N TYR A 5 -2.56 2.82 -6.12
CA TYR A 5 -1.54 2.71 -5.09
C TYR A 5 -0.23 3.42 -5.46
N SER A 6 -0.20 4.28 -6.49
CA SER A 6 1.03 4.96 -6.93
C SER A 6 1.67 5.80 -5.80
N ALA A 7 0.84 6.49 -5.01
CA ALA A 7 1.33 7.23 -3.84
C ALA A 7 1.93 6.30 -2.77
N LEU A 8 1.30 5.15 -2.53
CA LEU A 8 1.77 4.15 -1.56
C LEU A 8 3.09 3.52 -2.01
N LEU A 9 3.19 3.18 -3.30
CA LEU A 9 4.41 2.70 -3.94
C LEU A 9 5.56 3.71 -3.81
N GLY A 10 5.30 4.99 -4.05
CA GLY A 10 6.28 6.06 -3.84
C GLY A 10 6.81 6.05 -2.40
N LYS A 11 5.90 6.00 -1.41
CA LYS A 11 6.28 5.99 0.01
C LYS A 11 7.05 4.72 0.42
N ILE A 12 6.69 3.57 -0.14
CA ILE A 12 7.41 2.31 0.06
C ILE A 12 8.83 2.42 -0.48
N THR A 13 9.00 2.93 -1.70
CA THR A 13 10.32 3.11 -2.32
C THR A 13 11.17 4.11 -1.54
N GLU A 14 10.60 5.24 -1.10
CA GLU A 14 11.30 6.23 -0.27
C GLU A 14 11.84 5.66 1.04
N LYS A 15 11.06 4.80 1.72
CA LYS A 15 11.41 4.30 3.06
C LYS A 15 12.16 2.97 3.07
N TYR A 16 11.78 2.05 2.18
CA TYR A 16 12.25 0.66 2.17
C TYR A 16 13.05 0.30 0.91
N GLY A 17 13.04 1.15 -0.12
CA GLY A 17 13.70 0.92 -1.41
C GLY A 17 12.98 -0.08 -2.30
N THR A 18 12.60 -1.24 -1.76
CA THR A 18 11.99 -2.35 -2.52
C THR A 18 10.70 -2.87 -1.86
N GLN A 19 9.82 -3.49 -2.66
CA GLN A 19 8.63 -4.18 -2.14
C GLN A 19 9.00 -5.37 -1.26
N TYR A 20 10.12 -6.05 -1.56
CA TYR A 20 10.66 -7.13 -0.73
C TYR A 20 10.93 -6.65 0.72
N ASN A 21 11.68 -5.57 0.90
CA ASN A 21 11.99 -5.03 2.23
C ASN A 21 10.74 -4.59 2.99
N PHE A 22 9.77 -3.99 2.28
CA PHE A 22 8.49 -3.65 2.86
C PHE A 22 7.69 -4.90 3.29
N SER A 23 7.76 -5.99 2.52
CA SER A 23 7.09 -7.25 2.89
C SER A 23 7.62 -7.83 4.19
N ILE A 24 8.93 -7.72 4.44
CA ILE A 24 9.56 -8.13 5.71
C ILE A 24 9.04 -7.28 6.87
N ALA A 25 8.98 -5.95 6.72
CA ALA A 25 8.43 -5.05 7.75
C ALA A 25 6.93 -5.32 8.02
N MET A 26 6.19 -5.69 6.98
CA MET A 26 4.78 -6.08 7.09
C MET A 26 4.58 -7.48 7.67
N GLY A 27 5.61 -8.34 7.72
CA GLY A 27 5.46 -9.75 8.09
C GLY A 27 4.57 -10.52 7.11
N LEU A 28 4.60 -10.14 5.83
CA LEU A 28 3.84 -10.76 4.74
C LEU A 28 4.80 -11.29 3.67
N SER A 29 4.33 -12.22 2.85
CA SER A 29 5.10 -12.63 1.67
C SER A 29 5.18 -11.49 0.65
N GLU A 30 6.29 -11.39 -0.08
CA GLU A 30 6.44 -10.44 -1.18
C GLU A 30 5.32 -10.61 -2.23
N ARG A 31 4.92 -11.86 -2.50
CA ARG A 31 3.77 -12.16 -3.37
C ARG A 31 2.47 -11.51 -2.87
N SER A 32 2.21 -11.58 -1.56
CA SER A 32 1.02 -10.95 -0.96
C SER A 32 1.05 -9.44 -1.13
N ILE A 33 2.20 -8.80 -0.90
CA ILE A 33 2.39 -7.36 -1.12
C ILE A 33 2.17 -6.98 -2.58
N SER A 34 2.78 -7.72 -3.51
CA SER A 34 2.63 -7.49 -4.95
C SER A 34 1.17 -7.61 -5.39
N LEU A 35 0.44 -8.64 -4.96
CA LEU A 35 -0.98 -8.80 -5.28
C LEU A 35 -1.83 -7.65 -4.74
N LYS A 36 -1.51 -7.13 -3.55
CA LYS A 36 -2.22 -5.98 -2.97
C LYS A 36 -1.96 -4.68 -3.72
N LEU A 37 -0.69 -4.39 -3.99
CA LEU A 37 -0.28 -3.18 -4.72
C LEU A 37 -0.73 -3.18 -6.18
N ASN A 38 -0.98 -4.35 -6.76
CA ASN A 38 -1.55 -4.53 -8.10
C ASN A 38 -3.08 -4.68 -8.10
N ASP A 39 -3.75 -4.37 -6.98
CA ASP A 39 -5.21 -4.36 -6.88
C ASP A 39 -5.86 -5.74 -7.19
N LYS A 40 -5.11 -6.83 -6.97
CA LYS A 40 -5.58 -8.22 -7.14
C LYS A 40 -6.17 -8.78 -5.85
N VAL A 41 -5.71 -8.29 -4.70
CA VAL A 41 -6.17 -8.68 -3.37
C VAL A 41 -6.36 -7.42 -2.55
N ASN A 42 -7.50 -7.29 -1.87
CA ASN A 42 -7.77 -6.13 -1.03
C ASN A 42 -6.86 -6.10 0.20
N TRP A 43 -6.62 -4.90 0.71
CA TRP A 43 -6.05 -4.68 2.03
C TRP A 43 -7.10 -4.96 3.10
N LYS A 44 -6.68 -5.58 4.20
CA LYS A 44 -7.47 -5.69 5.43
C LYS A 44 -7.17 -4.52 6.35
N ASP A 45 -8.10 -4.21 7.25
CA ASP A 45 -7.97 -3.08 8.17
C ASP A 45 -6.69 -3.17 9.02
N ASP A 46 -6.37 -4.35 9.55
CA ASP A 46 -5.15 -4.59 10.33
C ASP A 46 -3.87 -4.39 9.52
N GLU A 47 -3.89 -4.76 8.24
CA GLU A 47 -2.78 -4.55 7.31
C GLU A 47 -2.63 -3.06 6.96
N ILE A 48 -3.72 -2.31 6.81
CA ILE A 48 -3.67 -0.86 6.56
C ILE A 48 -3.05 -0.15 7.77
N ILE A 49 -3.52 -0.46 8.98
CA ILE A 49 -3.00 0.12 10.22
C ILE A 49 -1.51 -0.20 10.39
N LYS A 50 -1.10 -1.45 10.11
CA LYS A 50 0.31 -1.81 10.14
C LYS A 50 1.11 -1.07 9.09
N ALA A 51 0.62 -0.99 7.85
CA ALA A 51 1.30 -0.32 6.74
C ALA A 51 1.57 1.15 7.06
N ILE A 52 0.57 1.90 7.56
CA ILE A 52 0.78 3.31 7.92
C ILE A 52 1.76 3.46 9.09
N SER A 53 1.72 2.56 10.07
CA SER A 53 2.64 2.57 11.21
C SER A 53 4.09 2.36 10.74
N VAL A 54 4.32 1.31 9.95
CA VAL A 54 5.68 1.00 9.44
C VAL A 54 6.13 2.00 8.38
N LEU A 55 5.22 2.68 7.66
CA LEU A 55 5.56 3.74 6.71
C LEU A 55 5.70 5.13 7.36
N GLY A 56 5.24 5.30 8.60
CA GLY A 56 5.19 6.61 9.26
C GLY A 56 4.22 7.57 8.58
N ILE A 57 3.08 7.05 8.12
CA ILE A 57 1.99 7.82 7.52
C ILE A 57 1.01 8.19 8.64
N GLU A 58 0.54 9.44 8.64
CA GLU A 58 -0.48 9.85 9.60
C GLU A 58 -1.85 9.21 9.28
N PRO A 59 -2.65 8.80 10.28
CA PRO A 59 -3.96 8.18 10.03
C PRO A 59 -4.90 9.02 9.17
N LYS A 60 -4.79 10.35 9.22
CA LYS A 60 -5.59 11.28 8.39
C LYS A 60 -5.35 11.12 6.89
N ASP A 61 -4.18 10.59 6.51
CA ASP A 61 -3.77 10.42 5.11
C ASP A 61 -4.12 9.04 4.54
N ILE A 62 -4.69 8.13 5.34
CA ILE A 62 -5.14 6.80 4.88
C ILE A 62 -5.96 6.89 3.57
N PRO A 63 -6.97 7.80 3.43
CA PRO A 63 -7.76 7.92 2.20
C PRO A 63 -6.90 8.14 0.95
N LYS A 64 -5.85 8.96 1.06
CA LYS A 64 -4.94 9.30 -0.05
C LYS A 64 -4.14 8.09 -0.53
N TYR A 65 -3.75 7.20 0.38
CA TYR A 65 -2.87 6.08 0.06
C TYR A 65 -3.60 4.79 -0.30
N PHE A 66 -4.79 4.55 0.28
CA PHE A 66 -5.50 3.27 0.16
C PHE A 66 -6.84 3.36 -0.57
N PHE A 67 -7.42 4.56 -0.68
CA PHE A 67 -8.78 4.74 -1.18
C PHE A 67 -8.87 5.69 -2.38
N THR A 68 -7.73 6.08 -2.96
CA THR A 68 -7.69 6.81 -4.24
C THR A 68 -8.16 5.88 -5.35
N THR A 69 -9.26 6.23 -6.03
CA THR A 69 -9.77 5.43 -7.14
C THR A 69 -9.05 5.77 -8.43
N LYS A 70 -8.75 4.77 -9.27
CA LYS A 70 -8.30 5.02 -10.63
C LYS A 70 -9.39 5.78 -11.39
N VAL A 71 -9.07 6.98 -11.87
CA VAL A 71 -9.93 7.69 -12.82
C VAL A 71 -9.98 6.87 -14.10
N HIS A 72 -11.16 6.32 -14.40
CA HIS A 72 -11.43 5.81 -15.74
C HIS A 72 -11.50 7.05 -16.64
N ALA A 73 -10.47 7.28 -17.45
CA ALA A 73 -10.63 8.16 -18.60
C ALA A 73 -11.71 7.51 -19.49
N LYS A 74 -12.85 8.18 -19.63
CA LYS A 74 -13.87 7.82 -20.62
C LYS A 74 -13.32 8.02 -22.03
#